data_AF-R5LVX8-F1
#
_entry.id   AF-R5LVX8-F1
#
_cell.length_a   1.000
_cell.length_b   1.000
_cell.length_c   1.000
_cell.angle_alpha   90.00
_cell.angle_beta   90.00
_cell.angle_gamma   90.00
#
_symmetry.space_group_name_H-M   'P 1'
#
loop_
_entity.id
_entity.type
_entity.pdbx_description
1 polymer ?
#
loop_
_entity_poly.entity_id
_entity_poly.type
_entity_poly.pdbx_seq_one_letter_code
_entity_poly.pdbx_strand_id
1 'polypeptide(L)'
;MSDEEIEKAILQDPAEIFSRIMDMKYEQLQKKRETYDISDYEDLIYYQDGNTVSPDIKEAIALSMRFLESALEEDKYKELMKENARKRCRWIIENNRYFLIRDKDWDKVFKNIEENENVFSRYYKLFRAKLNDEDTLNMCIAFLINDELYDYTKILSTL
;
A
#
# COMPACT_ATOMS: atom_id res chain seq x y z
N MET A 1 -19.70 -28.14 2.31
CA MET A 1 -20.52 -28.39 1.11
C MET A 1 -19.55 -28.57 -0.05
N SER A 2 -19.82 -29.52 -0.93
CA SER A 2 -19.05 -29.67 -2.17
C SER A 2 -19.47 -28.61 -3.20
N ASP A 3 -18.62 -28.33 -4.19
CA ASP A 3 -18.91 -27.33 -5.22
C ASP A 3 -20.18 -27.66 -6.03
N GLU A 4 -20.50 -28.95 -6.23
CA GLU A 4 -21.75 -29.41 -6.86
C GLU A 4 -23.01 -29.12 -6.02
N GLU A 5 -22.91 -29.15 -4.69
CA GLU A 5 -24.02 -28.81 -3.80
C GLU A 5 -24.31 -27.30 -3.81
N ILE A 6 -23.27 -26.49 -4.00
CA ILE A 6 -23.37 -25.03 -4.12
C ILE A 6 -24.02 -24.65 -5.45
N GLU A 7 -23.58 -25.22 -6.57
CA GLU A 7 -24.18 -24.94 -7.90
C GLU A 7 -25.67 -25.27 -7.95
N LYS A 8 -26.06 -26.43 -7.39
CA LYS A 8 -27.45 -26.86 -7.39
C LYS A 8 -28.35 -26.00 -6.50
N ALA A 9 -27.81 -25.50 -5.39
CA ALA A 9 -28.53 -24.60 -4.48
C ALA A 9 -28.65 -23.17 -5.04
N ILE A 10 -27.64 -22.67 -5.77
CA ILE A 10 -27.69 -21.38 -6.48
C ILE A 10 -28.86 -21.35 -7.47
N LEU A 11 -29.12 -22.46 -8.16
CA LEU A 11 -30.23 -22.54 -9.13
C LEU A 11 -31.63 -22.58 -8.48
N GLN A 12 -31.73 -22.83 -7.18
CA GLN A 12 -32.99 -22.95 -6.44
C GLN A 12 -33.35 -21.68 -5.67
N ASP A 13 -32.38 -21.07 -4.96
CA ASP A 13 -32.55 -19.77 -4.30
C ASP A 13 -31.23 -18.98 -4.29
N PRO A 14 -30.96 -18.23 -5.37
CA PRO A 14 -29.74 -17.42 -5.47
C PRO A 14 -29.60 -16.40 -4.35
N ALA A 15 -30.71 -15.85 -3.84
CA ALA A 15 -30.70 -14.79 -2.84
C ALA A 15 -30.32 -15.34 -1.46
N GLU A 16 -30.86 -16.50 -1.08
CA GLU A 16 -30.51 -17.15 0.18
C GLU A 16 -29.03 -17.59 0.18
N ILE A 17 -28.56 -18.18 -0.93
CA ILE A 17 -27.14 -18.57 -1.05
C ILE A 17 -26.22 -17.35 -1.00
N PHE A 18 -26.58 -16.27 -1.70
CA PHE A 18 -25.82 -15.02 -1.62
C PHE A 18 -25.76 -14.46 -0.20
N SER A 19 -26.89 -14.44 0.53
CA SER A 19 -26.94 -13.98 1.92
C SER A 19 -26.00 -14.79 2.81
N ARG A 20 -26.05 -16.13 2.73
CA ARG A 20 -25.16 -17.01 3.51
C ARG A 20 -23.69 -16.78 3.20
N ILE A 21 -23.34 -16.59 1.92
CA ILE A 21 -21.97 -16.25 1.51
C ILE A 21 -21.53 -14.92 2.11
N MET A 22 -22.42 -13.92 2.10
CA MET A 22 -22.12 -12.61 2.69
C MET A 22 -21.94 -12.69 4.21
N ASP A 23 -22.77 -13.46 4.91
CA ASP A 23 -22.65 -13.68 6.36
C ASP A 23 -21.32 -14.38 6.70
N MET A 24 -20.97 -15.43 5.96
CA MET A 24 -19.69 -16.12 6.13
C MET A 24 -18.49 -15.20 5.88
N LYS A 25 -18.54 -14.36 4.83
CA LYS A 25 -17.48 -13.37 4.56
C LYS A 25 -17.39 -12.33 5.66
N TYR A 26 -18.53 -11.87 6.17
CA TYR A 26 -18.56 -10.92 7.27
C TYR A 26 -17.91 -11.49 8.54
N GLU A 27 -18.25 -12.72 8.92
CA GLU A 27 -17.63 -13.40 10.07
C GLU A 27 -16.11 -13.58 9.90
N GLN A 28 -15.66 -13.94 8.70
CA GLN A 28 -14.23 -14.04 8.38
C GLN A 28 -13.52 -12.69 8.54
N LEU A 29 -14.13 -11.60 8.05
CA LEU A 29 -13.58 -10.25 8.19
C LEU A 29 -13.53 -9.81 9.66
N GLN A 30 -14.57 -10.09 10.45
CA GLN A 30 -14.58 -9.79 11.89
C GLN A 30 -13.48 -10.54 12.62
N LYS A 31 -13.37 -11.86 12.38
CA LYS A 31 -12.32 -12.67 13.00
C LYS A 31 -10.92 -12.17 12.64
N LYS A 32 -10.70 -11.73 11.39
CA LYS A 32 -9.43 -11.14 10.95
C LYS A 32 -9.12 -9.86 11.73
N ARG A 33 -10.11 -8.98 11.91
CA ARG A 33 -10.01 -7.74 12.70
C ARG A 33 -9.76 -7.97 14.18
N GLU A 34 -10.28 -9.07 14.74
CA GLU A 34 -10.00 -9.47 16.13
C GLU A 34 -8.61 -10.09 16.31
N THR A 35 -8.03 -10.65 15.24
CA THR A 35 -6.78 -11.42 15.31
C THR A 35 -5.54 -10.56 15.04
N TYR A 36 -5.66 -9.54 14.17
CA TYR A 36 -4.56 -8.71 13.72
C TYR A 36 -4.83 -7.23 13.97
N ASP A 37 -3.81 -6.50 14.41
CA ASP A 37 -3.88 -5.05 14.60
C ASP A 37 -4.15 -4.32 13.28
N ILE A 38 -3.54 -4.81 12.18
CA ILE A 38 -3.75 -4.31 10.82
C ILE A 38 -4.33 -5.45 9.97
N SER A 39 -5.59 -5.28 9.55
CA SER A 39 -6.30 -6.27 8.72
C SER A 39 -6.97 -5.67 7.48
N ASP A 40 -6.87 -4.34 7.32
CA ASP A 40 -7.38 -3.53 6.23
C ASP A 40 -6.28 -2.58 5.69
N TYR A 41 -6.34 -2.21 4.41
CA TYR A 41 -5.31 -1.36 3.80
C TYR A 41 -5.39 0.09 4.29
N GLU A 42 -6.58 0.56 4.65
CA GLU A 42 -6.78 1.90 5.24
C GLU A 42 -6.06 2.04 6.58
N ASP A 43 -5.92 0.96 7.34
CA ASP A 43 -5.31 0.96 8.66
C ASP A 43 -3.77 1.05 8.60
N LEU A 44 -3.17 0.79 7.44
CA LEU A 44 -1.71 0.81 7.26
C LEU A 44 -1.08 2.16 7.64
N ILE A 45 -1.81 3.26 7.48
CA ILE A 45 -1.32 4.59 7.88
C ILE A 45 -1.06 4.68 9.39
N TYR A 46 -1.69 3.82 10.20
CA TYR A 46 -1.56 3.77 11.66
C TYR A 46 -0.61 2.67 12.16
N TYR A 47 0.04 1.92 11.26
CA TYR A 47 1.01 0.90 11.65
C TYR A 47 2.08 1.47 12.59
N GLN A 48 2.38 0.69 13.63
CA GLN A 48 3.48 0.89 14.57
C GLN A 48 4.28 -0.38 14.72
N ASP A 49 5.56 -0.24 15.07
CA ASP A 49 6.42 -1.38 15.37
C ASP A 49 5.82 -2.27 16.47
N GLY A 50 5.75 -3.56 16.18
CA GLY A 50 5.10 -4.56 17.04
C GLY A 50 3.65 -4.86 16.66
N ASN A 51 3.02 -4.07 15.79
CA ASN A 51 1.71 -4.43 15.26
C ASN A 51 1.76 -5.73 14.46
N THR A 52 0.73 -6.54 14.67
CA THR A 52 0.44 -7.73 13.88
C THR A 52 -0.30 -7.33 12.60
N VAL A 53 0.24 -7.73 11.45
CA VAL A 53 -0.35 -7.46 10.13
C VAL A 53 -0.85 -8.77 9.57
N SER A 54 -2.06 -8.77 9.01
CA SER A 54 -2.65 -9.96 8.43
C SER A 54 -1.79 -10.52 7.27
N PRO A 55 -1.73 -11.85 7.09
CA PRO A 55 -0.81 -12.47 6.14
C PRO A 55 -0.96 -11.98 4.69
N ASP A 56 -2.20 -11.77 4.24
CA ASP A 56 -2.53 -11.31 2.89
C ASP A 56 -2.03 -9.89 2.62
N ILE A 57 -2.22 -8.97 3.57
CA ILE A 57 -1.70 -7.59 3.47
C ILE A 57 -0.18 -7.61 3.52
N LYS A 58 0.41 -8.44 4.38
CA LYS A 58 1.85 -8.60 4.52
C LYS A 58 2.50 -9.08 3.21
N GLU A 59 1.86 -10.04 2.53
CA GLU A 59 2.26 -10.50 1.20
C GLU A 59 2.12 -9.39 0.14
N ALA A 60 1.00 -8.67 0.14
CA ALA A 60 0.75 -7.56 -0.77
C ALA A 60 1.78 -6.43 -0.62
N ILE A 61 2.18 -6.09 0.61
CA ILE A 61 3.24 -5.13 0.91
C ILE A 61 4.56 -5.60 0.29
N ALA A 62 4.96 -6.84 0.54
CA ALA A 62 6.23 -7.38 0.03
C ALA A 62 6.27 -7.41 -1.51
N LEU A 63 5.18 -7.84 -2.15
CA LEU A 63 5.07 -7.85 -3.61
C LEU A 63 5.11 -6.44 -4.19
N SER A 64 4.32 -5.52 -3.64
CA SER A 64 4.27 -4.13 -4.09
C SER A 64 5.61 -3.44 -3.93
N MET A 65 6.31 -3.66 -2.80
CA MET A 65 7.60 -3.02 -2.58
C MET A 65 8.65 -3.51 -3.58
N ARG A 66 8.72 -4.82 -3.87
CA ARG A 66 9.62 -5.36 -4.90
C ARG A 66 9.33 -4.77 -6.28
N PHE A 67 8.06 -4.60 -6.64
CA PHE A 67 7.69 -3.93 -7.88
C PHE A 67 8.14 -2.47 -7.89
N LEU A 68 7.89 -1.73 -6.81
CA LEU A 68 8.27 -0.32 -6.70
C LEU A 68 9.80 -0.12 -6.76
N GLU A 69 10.60 -1.01 -6.16
CA GLU A 69 12.06 -0.95 -6.23
C GLU A 69 12.59 -1.02 -7.67
N SER A 70 11.92 -1.75 -8.57
CA SER A 70 12.32 -1.82 -9.98
C SER A 70 12.29 -0.45 -10.68
N ALA A 71 11.52 0.51 -10.19
CA ALA A 71 11.49 1.86 -10.74
C ALA A 71 12.82 2.61 -10.54
N LEU A 72 13.63 2.24 -9.54
CA LEU A 72 14.92 2.90 -9.28
C LEU A 72 15.99 2.58 -10.34
N GLU A 73 15.76 1.56 -11.17
CA GLU A 73 16.66 1.24 -12.28
C GLU A 73 16.48 2.15 -13.50
N GLU A 74 15.37 2.90 -13.56
CA GLU A 74 15.05 3.81 -14.65
C GLU A 74 16.10 4.93 -14.79
N ASP A 75 16.46 5.29 -16.02
CA ASP A 75 17.36 6.41 -16.31
C ASP A 75 16.85 7.72 -15.70
N LYS A 76 15.53 7.88 -15.65
CA LYS A 76 14.92 9.08 -15.09
C LYS A 76 15.24 9.28 -13.60
N TYR A 77 15.29 8.20 -12.83
CA TYR A 77 15.73 8.25 -11.43
C TYR A 77 17.19 8.69 -11.35
N LYS A 78 18.07 8.07 -12.14
CA LYS A 78 19.52 8.37 -12.19
C LYS A 78 19.80 9.82 -12.62
N GLU A 79 18.98 10.39 -13.51
CA GLU A 79 19.02 11.80 -13.87
C GLU A 79 18.63 12.71 -12.68
N LEU A 80 17.50 12.43 -12.03
CA LEU A 80 16.99 13.24 -10.92
C LEU A 80 17.92 13.22 -9.70
N MET A 81 18.66 12.13 -9.49
CA MET A 81 19.68 12.04 -8.44
C MET A 81 20.90 12.95 -8.69
N LYS A 82 21.12 13.42 -9.91
CA LYS A 82 22.17 14.43 -10.23
C LYS A 82 21.69 15.87 -9.99
N GLU A 83 20.40 16.04 -9.72
CA GLU A 83 19.76 17.35 -9.55
C GLU A 83 19.61 17.73 -8.07
N ASN A 84 19.44 19.03 -7.83
CA ASN A 84 19.20 19.54 -6.48
C ASN A 84 17.81 19.14 -5.95
N ALA A 85 17.63 19.24 -4.62
CA ALA A 85 16.39 18.90 -3.95
C ALA A 85 15.16 19.62 -4.54
N ARG A 86 15.29 20.90 -4.90
CA ARG A 86 14.19 21.68 -5.50
C ARG A 86 13.67 21.05 -6.80
N LYS A 87 14.55 20.53 -7.65
CA LYS A 87 14.18 19.82 -8.90
C LYS A 87 13.50 18.48 -8.60
N ARG A 88 14.00 17.73 -7.61
CA ARG A 88 13.38 16.49 -7.12
C ARG A 88 11.98 16.73 -6.55
N CYS A 89 11.81 17.72 -5.67
CA CYS A 89 10.50 18.10 -5.12
C CYS A 89 9.52 18.57 -6.21
N ARG A 90 10.00 19.39 -7.16
CA ARG A 90 9.17 19.81 -8.30
C ARG A 90 8.67 18.62 -9.11
N TRP A 91 9.56 17.65 -9.39
CA TRP A 91 9.18 16.46 -10.13
C TRP A 91 8.07 15.66 -9.42
N ILE A 92 8.14 15.53 -8.09
CA ILE A 92 7.09 14.89 -7.29
C ILE A 92 5.74 15.62 -7.47
N ILE A 93 5.73 16.95 -7.38
CA ILE A 93 4.52 17.77 -7.55
C ILE A 93 3.94 17.58 -8.96
N GLU A 94 4.77 17.67 -9.99
CA GLU A 94 4.35 17.56 -11.39
C GLU A 94 3.85 16.16 -11.76
N ASN A 95 4.26 15.12 -11.01
CA ASN A 95 3.86 13.74 -11.24
C ASN A 95 2.84 13.23 -10.21
N ASN A 96 2.37 14.08 -9.28
CA ASN A 96 1.29 13.71 -8.39
C ASN A 96 -0.04 13.61 -9.15
N ARG A 97 -0.52 12.39 -9.36
CA ARG A 97 -1.81 12.11 -10.02
C ARG A 97 -2.90 11.66 -9.06
N TYR A 98 -2.53 11.13 -7.90
CA TYR A 98 -3.42 10.32 -7.06
C TYR A 98 -3.39 10.70 -5.58
N PHE A 99 -2.26 11.20 -5.06
CA PHE A 99 -2.05 11.34 -3.63
C PHE A 99 -2.70 12.61 -3.08
N LEU A 100 -3.73 12.42 -2.27
CA LEU A 100 -4.36 13.46 -1.46
C LEU A 100 -3.96 13.26 0.01
N ILE A 101 -2.94 13.99 0.44
CA ILE A 101 -2.42 13.98 1.82
C ILE A 101 -2.44 15.39 2.41
N ARG A 102 -2.28 15.49 3.74
CA ARG A 102 -2.31 16.78 4.44
C ARG A 102 -1.09 17.62 4.07
N ASP A 103 -1.23 18.93 4.17
CA ASP A 103 -0.15 19.91 4.03
C ASP A 103 1.09 19.56 4.86
N LYS A 104 0.92 19.22 6.14
CA LYS A 104 2.02 18.84 7.03
C LYS A 104 2.76 17.58 6.58
N ASP A 105 2.07 16.67 5.90
CA ASP A 105 2.68 15.44 5.38
C ASP A 105 3.49 15.76 4.12
N TRP A 106 3.00 16.67 3.28
CA TRP A 106 3.79 17.23 2.17
C TRP A 106 5.04 17.97 2.64
N ASP A 107 4.91 18.82 3.67
CA ASP A 107 6.04 19.54 4.25
C ASP A 107 7.12 18.58 4.74
N LYS A 108 6.72 17.48 5.41
CA LYS A 108 7.63 16.41 5.82
C LYS A 108 8.34 15.77 4.62
N VAL A 109 7.61 15.41 3.57
CA VAL A 109 8.17 14.80 2.36
C VAL A 109 9.23 15.71 1.74
N PHE A 110 8.93 16.99 1.54
CA PHE A 110 9.86 17.93 0.92
C PHE A 110 11.08 18.21 1.81
N LYS A 111 10.86 18.38 3.12
CA LYS A 111 11.94 18.55 4.09
C LYS A 111 12.89 17.35 4.07
N ASN A 112 12.38 16.13 4.05
CA ASN A 112 13.20 14.92 3.98
C ASN A 112 14.09 14.92 2.72
N ILE A 113 13.54 15.26 1.54
CA ILE A 113 14.28 15.31 0.27
C ILE A 113 15.38 16.37 0.30
N GLU A 114 15.12 17.50 0.96
CA GLU A 114 16.08 18.61 1.13
C GLU A 114 17.22 18.26 2.08
N GLU A 115 16.93 17.55 3.17
CA GLU A 115 17.90 17.17 4.20
C GLU A 115 18.74 15.94 3.81
N ASN A 116 18.18 15.00 3.06
CA ASN A 116 18.86 13.77 2.65
C ASN A 116 18.41 13.31 1.26
N GLU A 117 19.31 13.36 0.29
CA GLU A 117 18.96 12.97 -1.08
C GLU A 117 18.62 11.49 -1.26
N ASN A 118 19.17 10.61 -0.44
CA ASN A 118 18.94 9.17 -0.56
C ASN A 118 17.49 8.78 -0.25
N VAL A 119 16.76 9.61 0.50
CA VAL A 119 15.33 9.37 0.77
C VAL A 119 14.45 9.63 -0.46
N PHE A 120 14.99 10.27 -1.51
CA PHE A 120 14.25 10.49 -2.74
C PHE A 120 13.82 9.18 -3.41
N SER A 121 14.59 8.11 -3.25
CA SER A 121 14.25 6.76 -3.71
C SER A 121 12.87 6.29 -3.23
N ARG A 122 12.56 6.52 -1.94
CA ARG A 122 11.26 6.22 -1.33
C ARG A 122 10.13 6.88 -2.10
N TYR A 123 10.28 8.18 -2.36
CA TYR A 123 9.20 8.98 -2.94
C TYR A 123 9.10 8.72 -4.43
N TYR A 124 10.22 8.74 -5.17
CA TYR A 124 10.25 8.57 -6.61
C TYR A 124 9.38 7.41 -7.10
N LYS A 125 9.59 6.21 -6.55
CA LYS A 125 8.88 5.00 -6.97
C LYS A 125 7.36 5.08 -6.79
N LEU A 126 6.88 5.76 -5.74
CA LEU A 126 5.44 5.93 -5.49
C LEU A 126 4.76 6.81 -6.56
N PHE A 127 5.48 7.81 -7.08
CA PHE A 127 4.96 8.72 -8.13
C PHE A 127 5.19 8.19 -9.55
N ARG A 128 5.88 7.06 -9.71
CA ARG A 128 6.00 6.34 -10.99
C ARG A 128 4.88 5.33 -11.21
N ALA A 129 4.35 4.75 -10.14
CA ALA A 129 3.32 3.73 -10.21
C ALA A 129 1.98 4.28 -10.75
N LYS A 130 1.30 3.47 -11.57
CA LYS A 130 -0.08 3.75 -11.97
C LYS A 130 -1.01 3.04 -10.97
N LEU A 131 -1.69 3.83 -10.14
CA LEU A 131 -2.59 3.34 -9.10
C LEU A 131 -4.01 3.26 -9.69
N ASN A 132 -4.59 2.06 -9.72
CA ASN A 132 -5.90 1.81 -10.37
C ASN A 132 -6.98 1.31 -9.40
N ASP A 133 -6.61 0.99 -8.16
CA ASP A 133 -7.49 0.49 -7.11
C ASP A 133 -7.19 1.18 -5.78
N GLU A 134 -8.21 1.20 -4.91
CA GLU A 134 -8.21 1.91 -3.64
C GLU A 134 -7.23 1.29 -2.63
N ASP A 135 -7.17 -0.05 -2.56
CA ASP A 135 -6.24 -0.77 -1.66
C ASP A 135 -4.78 -0.42 -1.96
N THR A 136 -4.40 -0.45 -3.24
CA THR A 136 -3.05 -0.05 -3.66
C THR A 136 -2.78 1.42 -3.38
N LEU A 137 -3.76 2.30 -3.56
CA LEU A 137 -3.62 3.71 -3.21
C LEU A 137 -3.42 3.91 -1.71
N ASN A 138 -4.23 3.28 -0.86
CA ASN A 138 -4.13 3.34 0.60
C ASN A 138 -2.78 2.84 1.09
N MET A 139 -2.32 1.72 0.54
CA MET A 139 -0.99 1.18 0.82
C MET A 139 0.12 2.14 0.39
N CYS A 140 0.05 2.72 -0.81
CA CYS A 140 1.05 3.70 -1.27
C CYS A 140 1.02 5.00 -0.44
N ILE A 141 -0.14 5.46 0.01
CA ILE A 141 -0.26 6.59 0.94
C ILE A 141 0.43 6.25 2.26
N ALA A 142 0.21 5.05 2.80
CA ALA A 142 0.87 4.60 4.02
C ALA A 142 2.40 4.54 3.85
N PHE A 143 2.89 3.99 2.72
CA PHE A 143 4.32 4.03 2.39
C PHE A 143 4.87 5.44 2.25
N LEU A 144 4.06 6.42 1.86
CA LEU A 144 4.46 7.81 1.70
C LEU A 144 4.66 8.52 3.05
N ILE A 145 3.77 8.29 4.02
CA ILE A 145 3.68 9.13 5.24
C ILE A 145 4.10 8.42 6.54
N ASN A 146 3.98 7.09 6.61
CA ASN A 146 4.32 6.29 7.78
C ASN A 146 5.75 5.72 7.65
N ASP A 147 6.67 6.22 8.47
CA ASP A 147 8.09 5.83 8.41
C ASP A 147 8.33 4.42 8.95
N GLU A 148 7.65 4.05 10.05
CA GLU A 148 7.75 2.72 10.66
C GLU A 148 7.27 1.64 9.69
N LEU A 149 6.14 1.85 9.02
CA LEU A 149 5.66 0.94 7.99
C LEU A 149 6.66 0.84 6.83
N TYR A 150 7.20 1.98 6.38
CA TYR A 150 8.17 1.98 5.29
C TYR A 150 9.43 1.18 5.66
N ASP A 151 9.92 1.31 6.88
CA ASP A 151 11.05 0.52 7.36
C ASP A 151 10.70 -0.96 7.50
N TYR A 152 9.50 -1.28 7.98
CA TYR A 152 8.98 -2.64 8.02
C TYR A 152 8.96 -3.30 6.63
N THR A 153 8.64 -2.56 5.56
CA THR A 153 8.67 -3.12 4.20
C THR A 153 10.05 -3.62 3.77
N LYS A 154 11.13 -3.00 4.26
CA LYS A 154 12.51 -3.39 3.93
C LYS A 154 12.82 -4.76 4.51
N ILE A 155 12.34 -5.04 5.72
CA ILE A 155 12.46 -6.35 6.36
C ILE A 155 11.72 -7.40 5.53
N LEU A 156 10.49 -7.11 5.10
CA LEU A 156 9.69 -8.05 4.32
C LEU A 156 10.24 -8.33 2.93
N SER A 157 10.87 -7.33 2.29
CA SER A 157 11.44 -7.49 0.95
C SER A 157 12.70 -8.36 0.89
N THR A 158 13.24 -8.75 2.06
CA THR A 158 14.41 -9.63 2.19
C THR A 158 14.06 -11.09 2.50
N LEU A 159 12.76 -11.38 2.70
CA LEU A 159 12.20 -12.73 2.88
C LEU A 159 11.70 -13.28 1.55
#